data_AF-A0A2D6L777-F1
#
_entry.id   AF-A0A2D6L777-F1
#
_cell.length_a   1.000
_cell.length_b   1.000
_cell.length_c   1.000
_cell.angle_alpha   90.00
_cell.angle_beta   90.00
_cell.angle_gamma   90.00
#
_symmetry.space_group_name_H-M   'P 1'
#
loop_
_entity.id
_entity.type
_entity.pdbx_description
1 polymer ?
#
loop_
_entity_poly.entity_id
_entity_poly.type
_entity_poly.pdbx_seq_one_letter_code
_entity_poly.pdbx_strand_id
1 'polypeptide(L)'
;MHLTLQMTPRLQLAPRLKQQLRQDLKLVGGATQSIFPDVETLLLGSGDYQKALEYVSHRKNMGRYHSVIDFLFVELHPHWRKDCRRFYAGLGPLLRERLNKEYIAEYNKRMLVALDIALDLMNEDRAEQQNWKWFCRHVEDVIERAA
;
A
#
# COMPACT_ATOMS: atom_id res chain seq x y z
N MET A 1 -3.81 17.97 46.75
CA MET A 1 -4.38 16.97 45.82
C MET A 1 -3.45 16.88 44.61
N HIS A 2 -2.70 15.80 44.46
CA HIS A 2 -1.82 15.58 43.30
C HIS A 2 -2.19 14.22 42.69
N LEU A 3 -2.80 14.26 41.49
CA LEU A 3 -3.08 13.08 40.67
C LEU A 3 -1.88 12.87 39.74
N THR A 4 -1.06 11.85 40.03
CA THR A 4 -0.06 11.33 39.10
C THR A 4 -0.74 10.48 38.04
N LEU A 5 -0.72 10.95 36.79
CA LEU A 5 -1.04 10.19 35.59
C LEU A 5 -0.14 8.95 35.51
N GLN A 6 -0.72 7.77 35.70
CA GLN A 6 -0.05 6.50 35.42
C GLN A 6 0.11 6.35 33.90
N MET A 7 1.36 6.31 33.45
CA MET A 7 1.70 5.98 32.07
C MET A 7 1.37 4.49 31.82
N THR A 8 0.51 4.24 30.84
CA THR A 8 0.19 2.91 30.34
C THR A 8 1.44 2.25 29.74
N PRO A 9 1.75 0.97 30.05
CA PRO A 9 2.86 0.29 29.41
C PRO A 9 2.50 -0.01 27.94
N ARG A 10 3.35 0.48 27.01
CA ARG A 10 3.36 0.07 25.61
C ARG A 10 3.58 -1.45 25.57
N LEU A 11 2.54 -2.21 25.19
CA LEU A 11 2.63 -3.65 24.96
C LEU A 11 3.68 -3.94 23.88
N GLN A 12 4.89 -4.31 24.30
CA GLN A 12 5.91 -4.86 23.43
C GLN A 12 5.65 -6.36 23.27
N LEU A 13 5.00 -6.72 22.16
CA LEU A 13 4.79 -8.12 21.78
C LEU A 13 6.14 -8.83 21.58
N ALA A 14 6.31 -9.95 22.29
CA ALA A 14 7.53 -10.76 22.26
C ALA A 14 7.87 -11.20 20.81
N PRO A 15 9.17 -11.25 20.44
CA PRO A 15 9.60 -11.54 19.06
C PRO A 15 9.05 -12.85 18.49
N ARG A 16 8.94 -13.89 19.32
CA ARG A 16 8.37 -15.19 18.93
C ARG A 16 6.88 -15.12 18.61
N LEU A 17 6.13 -14.32 19.37
CA LEU A 17 4.71 -14.09 19.13
C LEU A 17 4.50 -13.31 17.81
N LYS A 18 5.35 -12.32 17.51
CA LYS A 18 5.34 -11.63 16.21
C LYS A 18 5.62 -12.57 15.05
N GLN A 19 6.51 -13.55 15.23
CA GLN A 19 6.88 -14.49 14.18
C GLN A 19 5.78 -15.53 13.93
N GLN A 20 5.14 -16.06 14.99
CA GLN A 20 3.96 -16.91 14.86
C GLN A 20 2.78 -16.16 14.24
N LEU A 21 2.51 -14.93 14.68
CA LEU A 21 1.46 -14.09 14.08
C LEU A 21 1.71 -13.89 12.58
N ARG A 22 2.95 -13.61 12.16
CA ARG A 22 3.31 -13.47 10.73
C ARG A 22 3.10 -14.75 9.92
N GLN A 23 3.35 -15.92 10.51
CA GLN A 23 3.15 -17.21 9.83
C GLN A 23 1.67 -17.58 9.74
N ASP A 24 0.90 -17.36 10.81
CA ASP A 24 -0.54 -17.64 10.84
C ASP A 24 -1.32 -16.65 9.94
N LEU A 25 -0.90 -15.39 9.88
CA LEU A 25 -1.49 -14.39 8.99
C LEU A 25 -1.20 -14.69 7.51
N LYS A 26 -0.04 -15.28 7.17
CA LYS A 26 0.24 -15.71 5.78
C LYS A 26 -0.71 -16.81 5.30
N LEU A 27 -1.25 -17.63 6.21
CA LEU A 27 -2.18 -18.72 5.86
C LEU A 27 -3.62 -18.23 5.67
N VAL A 28 -3.99 -17.04 6.15
CA VAL A 28 -5.38 -16.52 6.12
C VAL A 28 -5.52 -15.19 5.34
N GLY A 29 -4.43 -14.66 4.77
CA GLY A 29 -4.48 -13.44 3.92
C GLY A 29 -4.06 -12.14 4.63
N GLY A 30 -3.08 -12.19 5.52
CA GLY A 30 -2.51 -11.03 6.20
C GLY A 30 -3.32 -10.56 7.42
N ALA A 31 -2.75 -9.64 8.20
CA ALA A 31 -3.36 -9.05 9.41
C ALA A 31 -4.70 -8.36 9.15
N THR A 32 -5.02 -8.08 7.88
CA THR A 32 -6.12 -7.19 7.45
C THR A 32 -6.99 -7.78 6.33
N GLN A 33 -6.72 -9.01 5.87
CA GLN A 33 -7.35 -9.60 4.68
C GLN A 33 -7.00 -8.92 3.34
N SER A 34 -5.93 -8.12 3.28
CA SER A 34 -5.45 -7.52 2.03
C SER A 34 -5.05 -8.59 1.01
N ILE A 35 -5.49 -8.41 -0.23
CA ILE A 35 -5.07 -9.25 -1.37
C ILE A 35 -3.64 -8.93 -1.82
N PHE A 36 -3.02 -7.90 -1.25
CA PHE A 36 -1.65 -7.45 -1.52
C PHE A 36 -0.83 -7.45 -0.22
N PRO A 37 -0.52 -8.63 0.34
CA PRO A 37 0.07 -8.76 1.67
C PRO A 37 1.51 -8.19 1.74
N ASP A 38 2.26 -8.21 0.64
CA ASP A 38 3.64 -7.70 0.62
C ASP A 38 3.66 -6.16 0.64
N VAL A 39 2.82 -5.51 -0.18
CA VAL A 39 2.62 -4.05 -0.14
C VAL A 39 2.20 -3.59 1.24
N GLU A 40 1.24 -4.29 1.84
CA GLU A 40 0.79 -3.99 3.20
C GLU A 40 1.92 -4.11 4.22
N THR A 41 2.67 -5.21 4.17
CA THR A 41 3.80 -5.44 5.07
C THR A 41 4.83 -4.33 4.95
N LEU A 42 5.09 -3.85 3.73
CA LEU A 42 6.04 -2.77 3.48
C LEU A 42 5.54 -1.44 4.07
N LEU A 43 4.28 -1.07 3.82
CA LEU A 43 3.65 0.15 4.33
C LEU A 43 3.49 0.16 5.85
N LEU A 44 3.25 -0.99 6.48
CA LEU A 44 3.18 -1.12 7.93
C LEU A 44 4.57 -1.22 8.58
N GLY A 45 5.56 -1.73 7.85
CA GLY A 45 6.92 -1.96 8.32
C GLY A 45 7.76 -0.69 8.41
N SER A 46 7.52 0.28 7.53
CA SER A 46 8.18 1.59 7.55
C SER A 46 7.22 2.71 7.16
N GLY A 47 7.15 3.75 7.99
CA GLY A 47 6.37 4.95 7.70
C GLY A 47 6.95 5.79 6.55
N ASP A 48 8.18 5.52 6.12
CA ASP A 48 8.83 6.31 5.06
C ASP A 48 8.20 6.05 3.69
N TYR A 49 7.73 4.83 3.42
CA TYR A 49 7.00 4.55 2.18
C TYR A 49 5.65 5.27 2.10
N GLN A 50 4.96 5.45 3.23
CA GLN A 50 3.73 6.25 3.27
C GLN A 50 4.03 7.72 2.99
N LYS A 51 5.05 8.29 3.63
CA LYS A 51 5.49 9.68 3.39
C LYS A 51 5.96 9.88 1.94
N ALA A 52 6.71 8.93 1.40
CA ALA A 52 7.18 8.96 0.03
C ALA A 52 6.02 8.96 -0.96
N LEU A 53 5.00 8.13 -0.69
CA LEU A 53 3.80 8.11 -1.51
C LEU A 53 3.02 9.42 -1.42
N GLU A 54 2.85 9.99 -0.23
CA GLU A 54 2.25 11.32 -0.03
C GLU A 54 3.04 12.41 -0.77
N TYR A 55 4.37 12.35 -0.76
CA TYR A 55 5.26 13.28 -1.43
C TYR A 55 5.05 13.27 -2.96
N VAL A 56 5.12 12.10 -3.61
CA VAL A 56 4.90 12.00 -5.07
C VAL A 56 3.44 12.21 -5.47
N SER A 57 2.50 12.06 -4.54
CA SER A 57 1.07 12.21 -4.78
C SER A 57 0.46 13.48 -4.18
N HIS A 58 1.25 14.48 -3.78
CA HIS A 58 0.79 15.69 -3.08
C HIS A 58 -0.36 16.45 -3.77
N ARG A 59 -0.52 16.33 -5.10
CA ARG A 59 -1.63 16.93 -5.88
C ARG A 59 -2.88 16.04 -5.96
N LYS A 60 -2.86 14.86 -5.34
CA LYS A 60 -3.95 13.89 -5.32
C LYS A 60 -4.65 13.94 -3.98
N ASN A 61 -5.96 13.75 -4.02
CA ASN A 61 -6.74 13.54 -2.80
C ASN A 61 -6.72 12.04 -2.46
N MET A 62 -5.81 11.63 -1.58
CA MET A 62 -5.74 10.25 -1.06
C MET A 62 -6.95 9.91 -0.17
N GLY A 63 -7.55 10.89 0.51
CA GLY A 63 -8.70 10.69 1.40
C GLY A 63 -10.00 10.26 0.70
N ARG A 64 -10.04 10.26 -0.65
CA ARG A 64 -11.19 9.72 -1.41
C ARG A 64 -11.19 8.19 -1.52
N TYR A 65 -10.14 7.54 -1.03
CA TYR A 65 -9.98 6.07 -1.05
C TYR A 65 -10.16 5.50 0.35
N HIS A 66 -10.54 4.23 0.40
CA HIS A 66 -10.76 3.53 1.66
C HIS A 66 -9.45 3.23 2.41
N SER A 67 -8.33 3.08 1.69
CA SER A 67 -6.99 2.90 2.26
C SER A 67 -5.89 3.44 1.34
N VAL A 68 -4.66 3.50 1.85
CA VAL A 68 -3.46 3.86 1.07
C VAL A 68 -3.19 2.83 -0.04
N ILE A 69 -3.43 1.54 0.23
CA ILE A 69 -3.27 0.48 -0.76
C ILE A 69 -4.30 0.65 -1.88
N ASP A 70 -5.55 0.98 -1.53
CA ASP A 70 -6.61 1.26 -2.51
C ASP A 70 -6.28 2.47 -3.38
N PHE A 71 -5.75 3.53 -2.79
CA PHE A 71 -5.25 4.69 -3.51
C PHE A 71 -4.18 4.29 -4.53
N LEU A 72 -3.15 3.59 -4.08
CA LEU A 72 -2.02 3.19 -4.91
C LEU A 72 -2.48 2.28 -6.05
N PHE A 73 -3.25 1.24 -5.72
CA PHE A 73 -3.76 0.27 -6.69
C PHE A 73 -4.63 0.93 -7.76
N VAL A 74 -5.62 1.75 -7.36
CA VAL A 74 -6.57 2.34 -8.31
C VAL A 74 -5.93 3.46 -9.14
N GLU A 75 -4.95 4.18 -8.60
CA GLU A 75 -4.27 5.22 -9.38
C GLU A 75 -3.22 4.65 -10.35
N LEU A 76 -2.60 3.50 -10.04
CA LEU A 76 -1.76 2.75 -10.99
C LEU A 76 -2.59 1.95 -12.00
N HIS A 77 -3.79 1.50 -11.61
CA HIS A 77 -4.67 0.70 -12.46
C HIS A 77 -6.08 1.32 -12.56
N PRO A 78 -6.24 2.46 -13.27
CA PRO A 78 -7.50 3.20 -13.31
C PRO A 78 -8.70 2.42 -13.84
N HIS A 79 -8.48 1.35 -14.62
CA HIS A 79 -9.54 0.49 -15.14
C HIS A 79 -10.32 -0.24 -14.03
N TRP A 80 -9.69 -0.51 -12.87
CA TRP A 80 -10.35 -1.11 -11.71
C TRP A 80 -11.16 -0.11 -10.87
N ARG A 81 -11.04 1.21 -11.11
CA ARG A 81 -11.66 2.25 -10.27
C ARG A 81 -13.15 2.05 -10.04
N LYS A 82 -13.89 1.66 -11.09
CA LYS A 82 -15.35 1.45 -11.01
C LYS A 82 -15.69 0.24 -10.12
N ASP A 83 -14.93 -0.83 -10.24
CA ASP A 83 -15.15 -2.06 -9.48
C ASP A 83 -14.77 -1.87 -8.01
N CYS A 84 -13.64 -1.22 -7.73
CA CYS A 84 -13.25 -0.85 -6.36
C CYS A 84 -14.31 0.02 -5.68
N ARG A 85 -14.85 1.04 -6.37
CA ARG A 85 -15.94 1.88 -5.82
C ARG A 85 -17.20 1.09 -5.52
N ARG A 86 -17.59 0.15 -6.40
CA ARG A 86 -18.76 -0.72 -6.16
C ARG A 86 -18.53 -1.64 -4.97
N PHE A 87 -17.33 -2.18 -4.84
CA PHE A 87 -16.95 -2.99 -3.69
C PHE A 87 -17.05 -2.19 -2.37
N TYR A 88 -16.50 -0.98 -2.30
CA TYR A 88 -16.60 -0.14 -1.09
C TYR A 88 -18.05 0.24 -0.73
N ALA A 89 -18.94 0.29 -1.71
CA ALA A 89 -20.38 0.51 -1.49
C ALA A 89 -21.14 -0.76 -1.07
N GLY A 90 -20.49 -1.93 -1.00
CA GLY A 90 -21.15 -3.22 -0.74
C GLY A 90 -21.96 -3.76 -1.92
N LEU A 91 -21.75 -3.24 -3.13
CA LEU A 91 -22.57 -3.48 -4.34
C LEU A 91 -21.86 -4.31 -5.42
N GLY A 92 -20.74 -4.95 -5.09
CA GLY A 92 -19.91 -5.67 -6.05
C GLY A 92 -19.17 -6.87 -5.45
N PRO A 93 -18.76 -7.83 -6.29
CA PRO A 93 -17.94 -8.95 -5.87
C PRO A 93 -16.58 -8.46 -5.37
N LEU A 94 -15.92 -9.29 -4.56
CA LEU A 94 -14.60 -8.98 -4.03
C LEU A 94 -13.59 -8.94 -5.18
N LEU A 95 -12.59 -8.05 -5.12
CA LEU A 95 -11.58 -7.97 -6.18
C LEU A 95 -10.83 -9.32 -6.34
N ARG A 96 -10.63 -10.07 -5.25
CA ARG A 96 -10.08 -11.45 -5.27
C ARG A 96 -10.90 -12.47 -6.04
N GLU A 97 -12.20 -12.21 -6.24
CA GLU A 97 -13.09 -13.09 -7.02
C GLU A 97 -12.98 -12.78 -8.52
N ARG A 98 -12.40 -11.63 -8.88
CA ARG A 98 -12.19 -11.19 -10.26
C ARG A 98 -10.76 -11.37 -10.74
N LEU A 99 -9.80 -11.31 -9.82
CA LEU A 99 -8.39 -11.47 -10.12
C LEU A 99 -7.96 -12.91 -9.86
N ASN A 100 -7.32 -13.53 -10.85
CA ASN A 100 -6.59 -14.76 -10.61
C ASN A 100 -5.27 -14.46 -9.86
N LYS A 101 -4.56 -15.53 -9.46
CA LYS A 101 -3.34 -15.40 -8.68
C LYS A 101 -2.23 -14.69 -9.46
N GLU A 102 -2.20 -14.89 -10.77
CA GLU A 102 -1.20 -14.31 -11.67
C GLU A 102 -1.34 -12.78 -11.72
N TYR A 103 -2.57 -12.26 -11.89
CA TYR A 103 -2.83 -10.82 -11.86
C TYR A 103 -2.57 -10.22 -10.49
N ILE A 104 -2.92 -10.91 -9.41
CA ILE A 104 -2.62 -10.44 -8.05
C ILE A 104 -1.10 -10.30 -7.87
N ALA A 105 -0.32 -11.30 -8.28
CA ALA A 105 1.13 -11.26 -8.20
C ALA A 105 1.72 -10.14 -9.07
N GLU A 106 1.18 -9.93 -10.27
CA GLU A 106 1.60 -8.85 -11.16
C GLU A 106 1.34 -7.48 -10.50
N TYR A 107 0.12 -7.20 -10.07
CA TYR A 107 -0.21 -5.91 -9.44
C TYR A 107 0.57 -5.68 -8.14
N ASN A 108 0.80 -6.72 -7.36
CA ASN A 108 1.66 -6.66 -6.18
C ASN A 108 3.08 -6.20 -6.55
N LYS A 109 3.71 -6.83 -7.57
CA LYS A 109 5.02 -6.41 -8.10
C LYS A 109 4.99 -4.95 -8.54
N ARG A 110 3.98 -4.53 -9.31
CA ARG A 110 3.87 -3.16 -9.82
C ARG A 110 3.78 -2.12 -8.69
N MET A 111 3.00 -2.41 -7.66
CA MET A 111 2.85 -1.51 -6.51
C MET A 111 4.12 -1.45 -5.66
N LEU A 112 4.84 -2.55 -5.48
CA LEU A 112 6.13 -2.54 -4.78
C LEU A 112 7.15 -1.66 -5.52
N VAL A 113 7.27 -1.83 -6.84
CA VAL A 113 8.13 -0.97 -7.68
C VAL A 113 7.75 0.51 -7.55
N ALA A 114 6.45 0.81 -7.53
CA ALA A 114 5.98 2.18 -7.35
C ALA A 114 6.38 2.78 -5.99
N LEU A 115 6.34 1.99 -4.92
CA LEU A 115 6.76 2.43 -3.60
C LEU A 115 8.26 2.68 -3.52
N ASP A 116 9.08 1.83 -4.14
CA ASP A 116 10.53 2.03 -4.20
C ASP A 116 10.88 3.31 -4.99
N ILE A 117 10.28 3.50 -6.17
CA ILE A 117 10.47 4.73 -6.97
C ILE A 117 10.02 5.96 -6.19
N ALA A 118 8.90 5.89 -5.48
CA ALA A 118 8.43 7.02 -4.67
C ALA A 118 9.44 7.39 -3.57
N LEU A 119 10.03 6.37 -2.92
CA LEU A 119 11.05 6.56 -1.89
C LEU A 119 12.31 7.20 -2.46
N ASP A 120 12.78 6.73 -3.63
CA ASP A 120 13.93 7.32 -4.32
C ASP A 120 13.68 8.78 -4.69
N LEU A 121 12.52 9.10 -5.26
CA LEU A 121 12.15 10.47 -5.63
C LEU A 121 12.06 11.40 -4.41
N MET A 122 11.59 10.90 -3.28
CA MET A 122 11.56 11.64 -2.02
C MET A 122 12.98 11.88 -1.49
N ASN A 123 13.84 10.87 -1.52
CA ASN A 123 15.23 10.99 -1.05
C ASN A 123 16.07 11.93 -1.92
N GLU A 124 15.77 12.00 -3.22
CA GLU A 124 16.46 12.88 -4.17
C GLU A 124 15.81 14.27 -4.31
N ASP A 125 14.70 14.52 -3.60
CA ASP A 125 13.89 15.74 -3.66
C ASP A 125 13.46 16.16 -5.09
N ARG A 126 12.99 15.18 -5.89
CA ARG A 126 12.66 15.38 -7.33
C ARG A 126 11.17 15.44 -7.65
N ALA A 127 10.25 15.38 -6.68
CA ALA A 127 8.82 15.27 -7.02
C ALA A 127 8.21 16.55 -7.59
N GLU A 128 8.72 17.73 -7.27
CA GLU A 128 8.15 18.99 -7.79
C GLU A 128 8.25 19.09 -9.32
N GLN A 129 9.23 18.40 -9.92
CA GLN A 129 9.47 18.39 -11.36
C GLN A 129 8.60 17.37 -12.10
N GLN A 130 7.87 16.51 -11.38
CA GLN A 130 7.25 15.31 -11.94
C GLN A 130 5.80 15.18 -11.49
N ASN A 131 4.86 15.34 -12.42
CA ASN A 131 3.44 15.13 -12.12
C ASN A 131 3.12 13.62 -12.01
N TRP A 132 2.00 13.29 -11.37
CA TRP A 132 1.57 11.89 -11.16
C TRP A 132 1.52 11.04 -12.45
N LYS A 133 1.19 11.64 -13.60
CA LYS A 133 1.16 10.89 -14.87
C LYS A 133 2.56 10.43 -15.27
N TRP A 134 3.56 11.30 -15.09
CA TRP A 134 4.95 10.92 -15.28
C TRP A 134 5.34 9.79 -14.34
N PHE A 135 4.97 9.87 -13.07
CA PHE A 135 5.26 8.82 -12.08
C PHE A 135 4.69 7.46 -12.51
N CYS A 136 3.41 7.38 -12.86
CA CYS A 136 2.81 6.13 -13.36
C CYS A 136 3.55 5.57 -14.59
N ARG A 137 3.89 6.42 -15.55
CA ARG A 137 4.61 6.01 -16.75
C ARG A 137 6.03 5.51 -16.42
N HIS A 138 6.70 6.18 -15.49
CA HIS A 138 8.04 5.79 -15.08
C HIS A 138 8.04 4.42 -14.38
N VAL A 139 7.02 4.17 -13.55
CA VAL A 139 6.79 2.84 -12.95
C VAL A 139 6.63 1.78 -14.05
N GLU A 140 5.80 2.04 -15.07
CA GLU A 140 5.61 1.14 -16.22
C GLU A 140 6.92 0.89 -16.97
N ASP A 141 7.67 1.95 -17.32
CA ASP A 141 8.95 1.85 -18.02
C ASP A 141 9.97 0.99 -17.25
N VAL A 142 10.02 1.10 -15.92
CA VAL A 142 10.92 0.30 -15.07
C VAL A 142 10.51 -1.17 -15.04
N ILE A 143 9.20 -1.45 -14.98
CA ILE A 143 8.70 -2.82 -15.01
C ILE A 143 9.00 -3.50 -16.35
N GLU A 144 8.77 -2.79 -17.46
CA GLU A 144 9.00 -3.31 -18.82
C GLU A 144 10.48 -3.64 -19.07
N ARG A 145 11.40 -2.87 -18.50
CA ARG A 145 12.85 -3.14 -18.61
C ARG A 145 13.34 -4.32 -17.76
N ALA A 146 12.56 -4.71 -16.76
CA ALA A 146 12.88 -5.80 -15.84
C ALA A 146 12.17 -7.12 -16.19
N ALA A 147 11.45 -7.17 -17.31
CA ALA A 147 10.74 -8.34 -17.85
C ALA A 147 11.54 -8.96 -19.00
#